data_AF-A0A538A4P8-F1
#
_entry.id   AF-A0A538A4P8-F1
#
_cell.length_a   1.000
_cell.length_b   1.000
_cell.length_c   1.000
_cell.angle_alpha   90.00
_cell.angle_beta   90.00
_cell.angle_gamma   90.00
#
_symmetry.space_group_name_H-M   'P 1'
#
loop_
_entity.id
_entity.type
_entity.pdbx_description
1 polymer ?
#
loop_
_entity_poly.entity_id
_entity_poly.type
_entity_poly.pdbx_seq_one_letter_code
_entity_poly.pdbx_strand_id
1 'polypeptide(L)'
;MSGRRLLTAALGLVSTGAFAISPAAATASEVSAAAGRGEIPFTASTDISGAVTGHPGGDGGVTVDLQADPYPYGSFATQDSQATAADGSYRFGVTPARNTRYRVVLKDTPAVRSDTVAVTADEKVTTSVKYETPGRARITIQSRHPADLNWGGKRVRWYLSPGSRGKLHRVESGHTSTPRPACRPGGSDSPRASGRSRWARWILRPRDRAAGATGSAAGHAPCMREPARRRSAIRTARASSALGVTWPTERASNRSPW
;
A
#
# COMPACT_ATOMS: atom_id res chain seq x y z
N MET A 1 106.29 8.15 -30.99
CA MET A 1 104.95 7.58 -31.25
C MET A 1 104.15 7.66 -29.97
N SER A 2 102.91 8.13 -30.10
CA SER A 2 101.96 8.51 -29.05
C SER A 2 101.61 7.40 -28.05
N GLY A 3 101.30 7.79 -26.81
CA GLY A 3 100.58 6.96 -25.83
C GLY A 3 99.63 7.82 -25.00
N ARG A 4 98.33 7.76 -25.31
CA ARG A 4 97.24 8.60 -24.79
C ARG A 4 96.77 8.16 -23.40
N ARG A 5 96.48 9.16 -22.57
CA ARG A 5 95.72 9.08 -21.31
C ARG A 5 94.23 8.85 -21.59
N LEU A 6 93.54 8.13 -20.70
CA LEU A 6 92.09 8.15 -20.56
C LEU A 6 91.74 8.14 -19.06
N LEU A 7 91.05 9.20 -18.63
CA LEU A 7 90.47 9.42 -17.30
C LEU A 7 88.96 9.36 -17.47
N THR A 8 88.31 8.46 -16.73
CA THR A 8 86.85 8.26 -16.74
C THR A 8 86.26 8.91 -15.49
N ALA A 9 85.36 9.88 -15.67
CA ALA A 9 84.60 10.53 -14.61
C ALA A 9 83.14 10.07 -14.68
N ALA A 10 82.59 9.61 -13.56
CA ALA A 10 81.21 9.15 -13.42
C ALA A 10 80.33 10.29 -12.86
N LEU A 11 79.25 10.63 -13.57
CA LEU A 11 78.18 11.51 -13.08
C LEU A 11 77.04 10.65 -12.52
N GLY A 12 76.68 10.88 -11.26
CA GLY A 12 75.47 10.34 -10.64
C GLY A 12 74.27 11.27 -10.86
N LEU A 13 73.18 10.72 -11.41
CA LEU A 13 71.93 11.42 -11.67
C LEU A 13 70.95 11.13 -10.51
N VAL A 14 70.50 12.16 -9.79
CA VAL A 14 69.49 12.06 -8.73
C VAL A 14 68.14 12.47 -9.29
N SER A 15 67.18 11.54 -9.36
CA SER A 15 65.82 11.78 -9.85
C SER A 15 64.88 12.13 -8.68
N THR A 16 64.44 13.38 -8.63
CA THR A 16 63.37 13.86 -7.73
C THR A 16 62.00 13.56 -8.35
N GLY A 17 61.32 12.53 -7.85
CA GLY A 17 59.95 12.19 -8.25
C GLY A 17 58.93 13.14 -7.62
N ALA A 18 58.24 13.93 -8.45
CA ALA A 18 57.11 14.75 -8.03
C ALA A 18 55.87 13.86 -7.83
N PHE A 19 55.47 13.65 -6.58
CA PHE A 19 54.19 13.02 -6.25
C PHE A 19 53.05 14.02 -6.55
N ALA A 20 52.31 13.77 -7.63
CA ALA A 20 51.07 14.48 -7.90
C ALA A 20 50.00 14.03 -6.88
N ILE A 21 49.75 14.87 -5.87
CA ILE A 21 48.64 14.67 -4.94
C ILE A 21 47.36 14.97 -5.74
N SER A 22 46.66 13.91 -6.18
CA SER A 22 45.35 14.08 -6.77
C SER A 22 44.40 14.60 -5.69
N PRO A 23 43.70 15.74 -5.90
CA PRO A 23 42.74 16.23 -4.93
C PRO A 23 41.67 15.15 -4.75
N ALA A 24 41.50 14.67 -3.51
CA ALA A 24 40.39 13.81 -3.16
C ALA A 24 39.11 14.58 -3.49
N ALA A 25 38.36 14.12 -4.48
CA ALA A 25 37.10 14.72 -4.85
C ALA A 25 36.18 14.66 -3.62
N ALA A 26 35.78 15.84 -3.12
CA ALA A 26 34.79 15.91 -2.06
C ALA A 26 33.54 15.18 -2.53
N THR A 27 33.16 14.11 -1.83
CA THR A 27 31.91 13.39 -2.10
C THR A 27 30.77 14.34 -1.80
N ALA A 28 29.91 14.59 -2.80
CA ALA A 28 28.73 15.40 -2.58
C ALA A 28 27.80 14.70 -1.58
N SER A 29 27.19 15.47 -0.67
CA SER A 29 26.20 14.93 0.26
C SER A 29 25.04 14.28 -0.50
N GLU A 30 24.68 13.07 -0.10
CA GLU A 30 23.56 12.30 -0.66
C GLU A 30 22.59 11.91 0.46
N VAL A 31 21.30 11.84 0.13
CA VAL A 31 20.24 11.40 1.03
C VAL A 31 19.41 10.37 0.30
N SER A 32 19.27 9.18 0.88
CA SER A 32 18.45 8.09 0.32
C SER A 32 17.19 7.89 1.13
N ALA A 33 16.07 7.49 0.53
CA ALA A 33 14.85 7.16 1.29
C ALA A 33 14.11 5.98 0.67
N ALA A 34 13.55 5.11 1.51
CA ALA A 34 12.71 3.98 1.12
C ALA A 34 11.57 3.78 2.11
N ALA A 35 10.42 3.32 1.63
CA ALA A 35 9.31 2.93 2.48
C ALA A 35 9.45 1.44 2.86
N GLY A 36 9.24 1.11 4.13
CA GLY A 36 9.15 -0.29 4.57
C GLY A 36 8.01 -1.04 3.87
N ARG A 37 6.88 -0.37 3.64
CA ARG A 37 5.75 -0.83 2.80
C ARG A 37 5.23 0.33 1.95
N GLY A 38 5.18 0.13 0.63
CA GLY A 38 4.61 1.10 -0.31
C GLY A 38 3.08 1.09 -0.37
N GLU A 39 2.43 0.09 0.22
CA GLU A 39 0.97 -0.06 0.28
C GLU A 39 0.57 -0.54 1.68
N ILE A 40 -0.34 0.18 2.32
CA ILE A 40 -0.80 -0.11 3.69
C ILE A 40 -2.32 0.06 3.81
N PRO A 41 -2.99 -0.76 4.64
CA PRO A 41 -4.40 -0.51 4.97
C PRO A 41 -4.60 0.83 5.66
N PHE A 42 -5.76 1.44 5.48
CA PHE A 42 -6.15 2.67 6.18
C PHE A 42 -6.02 2.48 7.69
N THR A 43 -5.43 3.47 8.36
CA THR A 43 -5.01 3.48 9.78
C THR A 43 -3.83 2.58 10.14
N ALA A 44 -3.19 1.89 9.19
CA ALA A 44 -1.93 1.21 9.44
C ALA A 44 -0.75 2.18 9.27
N SER A 45 0.39 1.82 9.84
CA SER A 45 1.64 2.57 9.74
C SER A 45 2.66 1.85 8.87
N THR A 46 3.62 2.61 8.35
CA THR A 46 4.87 2.15 7.76
C THR A 46 5.98 3.08 8.19
N ASP A 47 7.22 2.67 7.94
CA ASP A 47 8.38 3.53 8.13
C ASP A 47 8.88 4.10 6.80
N ILE A 48 9.44 5.30 6.87
CA ILE A 48 10.32 5.88 5.84
C ILE A 48 11.73 5.89 6.43
N SER A 49 12.63 5.10 5.87
CA SER A 49 14.00 4.95 6.37
C SER A 49 15.02 5.22 5.27
N GLY A 50 16.23 5.58 5.66
CA GLY A 50 17.29 5.93 4.73
C GLY A 50 18.59 6.24 5.45
N ALA A 51 19.53 6.81 4.69
CA ALA A 51 20.80 7.28 5.22
C ALA A 51 21.24 8.57 4.53
N VAL A 52 22.00 9.37 5.27
CA VAL A 52 22.81 10.49 4.76
C VAL A 52 24.23 10.00 4.58
N THR A 53 24.87 10.35 3.47
CA THR A 53 26.28 10.03 3.22
C THR A 53 27.03 11.21 2.63
N GLY A 54 28.32 11.34 2.95
CA GLY A 54 29.21 12.36 2.39
C GLY A 54 28.98 13.76 2.95
N HIS A 55 28.32 13.89 4.11
CA HIS A 55 28.09 15.20 4.71
C HIS A 55 29.42 15.78 5.28
N PRO A 56 29.75 17.07 5.06
CA PRO A 56 31.04 17.65 5.49
C PRO A 56 31.32 17.57 6.99
N GLY A 57 30.27 17.61 7.83
CA GLY A 57 30.36 17.46 9.28
C GLY A 57 30.36 16.01 9.79
N GLY A 58 30.40 15.03 8.89
CA GLY A 58 30.11 13.63 9.19
C GLY A 58 28.62 13.30 9.01
N ASP A 59 28.32 12.03 8.81
CA ASP A 59 26.97 11.59 8.43
C ASP A 59 26.00 11.52 9.63
N GLY A 60 26.52 11.42 10.86
CA GLY A 60 25.73 11.32 12.09
C GLY A 60 25.44 12.65 12.77
N GLY A 61 24.28 12.73 13.44
CA GLY A 61 23.80 13.95 14.10
C GLY A 61 23.26 15.02 13.13
N VAL A 62 23.26 14.73 11.83
CA VAL A 62 22.73 15.62 10.79
C VAL A 62 21.21 15.66 10.91
N THR A 63 20.62 16.86 10.97
CA THR A 63 19.16 16.98 11.05
C THR A 63 18.53 16.84 9.68
N VAL A 64 17.62 15.88 9.54
CA VAL A 64 16.84 15.62 8.34
C VAL A 64 15.36 15.88 8.60
N ASP A 65 14.69 16.45 7.60
CA ASP A 65 13.26 16.74 7.64
C ASP A 65 12.51 15.77 6.71
N LEU A 66 11.55 15.03 7.26
CA LEU A 66 10.58 14.29 6.47
C LEU A 66 9.53 15.26 5.94
N GLN A 67 9.39 15.34 4.63
CA GLN A 67 8.33 16.11 3.99
C GLN A 67 7.28 15.19 3.36
N ALA A 68 6.02 15.62 3.42
CA ALA A 68 4.87 14.90 2.91
C ALA A 68 4.07 15.76 1.92
N ASP A 69 3.60 15.15 0.84
CA ASP A 69 2.67 15.70 -0.15
C ASP A 69 1.47 14.74 -0.27
N PRO A 70 0.42 14.91 0.56
CA PRO A 70 -0.76 14.04 0.55
C PRO A 70 -1.72 14.38 -0.61
N TYR A 71 -2.45 13.38 -1.10
CA TYR A 71 -3.44 13.59 -2.17
C TYR A 71 -4.59 14.53 -1.74
N PRO A 72 -5.02 15.51 -2.57
CA PRO A 72 -4.60 15.79 -3.94
C PRO A 72 -3.26 16.50 -3.99
N TYR A 73 -2.26 15.84 -4.61
CA TYR A 73 -0.86 16.29 -4.61
C TYR A 73 -0.73 17.75 -5.06
N GLY A 74 0.13 18.50 -4.39
CA GLY A 74 0.36 19.91 -4.68
C GLY A 74 1.74 20.38 -4.23
N SER A 75 2.05 20.23 -2.95
CA SER A 75 3.33 20.66 -2.38
C SER A 75 3.74 19.80 -1.21
N PHE A 76 5.05 19.66 -1.04
CA PHE A 76 5.66 19.03 0.11
C PHE A 76 5.66 19.99 1.30
N ALA A 77 5.17 19.52 2.44
CA ALA A 77 5.25 20.20 3.73
C ALA A 77 6.06 19.35 4.73
N THR A 78 6.85 19.99 5.58
CA THR A 78 7.56 19.27 6.66
C THR A 78 6.54 18.66 7.62
N GLN A 79 6.64 17.35 7.80
CA GLN A 79 5.78 16.57 8.70
C GLN A 79 6.49 16.26 10.01
N ASP A 80 7.80 15.96 9.95
CA ASP A 80 8.60 15.56 11.10
C ASP A 80 10.10 15.85 10.84
N SER A 81 10.91 15.88 11.90
CA SER A 81 12.36 16.14 11.86
C SER A 81 13.10 15.23 12.83
N GLN A 82 14.26 14.70 12.41
CA GLN A 82 15.08 13.83 13.26
C GLN A 82 16.58 14.02 12.95
N ALA A 83 17.43 13.86 13.95
CA ALA A 83 18.88 13.73 13.75
C ALA A 83 19.26 12.31 13.31
N THR A 84 20.16 12.17 12.34
CA THR A 84 20.71 10.88 11.93
C THR A 84 21.47 10.20 13.07
N ALA A 85 21.45 8.88 13.10
CA ALA A 85 22.27 8.08 13.99
C ALA A 85 23.76 8.22 13.62
N ALA A 86 24.66 7.68 14.45
CA ALA A 86 26.11 7.80 14.25
C ALA A 86 26.62 7.28 12.89
N ASP A 87 25.88 6.34 12.29
CA ASP A 87 26.16 5.76 10.96
C ASP A 87 25.45 6.48 9.80
N GLY A 88 24.80 7.62 10.07
CA GLY A 88 24.03 8.38 9.09
C GLY A 88 22.61 7.87 8.84
N SER A 89 22.19 6.77 9.48
CA SER A 89 20.86 6.21 9.28
C SER A 89 19.75 7.00 9.99
N TYR A 90 18.54 6.94 9.45
CA TYR A 90 17.34 7.53 10.07
C TYR A 90 16.08 6.72 9.77
N ARG A 91 15.00 6.96 10.54
CA ARG A 91 13.71 6.29 10.38
C ARG A 91 12.55 7.10 10.94
N PHE A 92 11.56 7.38 10.10
CA PHE A 92 10.32 8.05 10.49
C PHE A 92 9.13 7.09 10.43
N GLY A 93 8.32 7.05 11.49
CA GLY A 93 7.04 6.34 11.49
C GLY A 93 5.92 7.20 10.89
N VAL A 94 5.20 6.69 9.88
CA VAL A 94 4.11 7.43 9.21
C VAL A 94 2.81 6.62 9.16
N THR A 95 1.68 7.32 9.29
CA THR A 95 0.32 6.74 9.18
C THR A 95 -0.52 7.60 8.23
N PRO A 96 -0.22 7.60 6.91
CA PRO A 96 -0.94 8.42 5.96
C PRO A 96 -2.42 8.00 5.87
N ALA A 97 -3.32 8.99 5.94
CA ALA A 97 -4.74 8.77 5.74
C ALA A 97 -5.10 8.54 4.25
N ARG A 98 -4.22 8.97 3.34
CA ARG A 98 -4.40 9.04 1.89
C ARG A 98 -3.14 8.57 1.18
N ASN A 99 -3.19 8.43 -0.13
CA ASN A 99 -1.98 8.26 -0.92
C ASN A 99 -1.09 9.50 -0.71
N THR A 100 0.12 9.28 -0.22
CA THR A 100 1.05 10.35 0.15
C THR A 100 2.40 10.10 -0.50
N ARG A 101 2.99 11.18 -1.02
CA ARG A 101 4.38 11.18 -1.47
C ARG A 101 5.26 11.73 -0.36
N TYR A 102 6.35 11.05 -0.08
CA TYR A 102 7.33 11.43 0.92
C TYR A 102 8.66 11.73 0.25
N ARG A 103 9.43 12.63 0.86
CA ARG A 103 10.86 12.80 0.58
C ARG A 103 11.53 13.27 1.86
N VAL A 104 12.84 13.07 1.94
CA VAL A 104 13.64 13.58 3.04
C VAL A 104 14.61 14.62 2.52
N VAL A 105 14.77 15.71 3.25
CA VAL A 105 15.68 16.81 2.91
C VAL A 105 16.66 17.05 4.06
N LEU A 106 17.87 17.48 3.75
CA LEU A 106 18.76 18.01 4.80
C LEU A 106 18.23 19.38 5.24
N LYS A 107 18.12 19.59 6.55
CA LYS A 107 17.52 20.82 7.09
C LYS A 107 18.38 22.06 6.82
N ASP A 108 19.70 21.91 6.92
CA ASP A 108 20.69 22.96 6.68
C ASP A 108 20.91 23.23 5.18
N THR A 109 20.78 22.20 4.34
CA THR A 109 20.93 22.29 2.88
C THR A 109 19.74 21.66 2.13
N PRO A 110 18.56 22.32 2.08
CA PRO A 110 17.34 21.73 1.51
C PRO A 110 17.40 21.35 0.02
N ALA A 111 18.42 21.81 -0.70
CA ALA A 111 18.69 21.38 -2.08
C ALA A 111 19.13 19.90 -2.15
N VAL A 112 19.76 19.38 -1.09
CA VAL A 112 20.11 17.97 -0.95
C VAL A 112 18.89 17.23 -0.39
N ARG A 113 18.34 16.33 -1.20
CA ARG A 113 17.11 15.60 -0.90
C ARG A 113 17.11 14.22 -1.51
N SER A 114 16.32 13.33 -0.92
CA SER A 114 16.05 12.02 -1.48
C SER A 114 15.14 12.07 -2.70
N ASP A 115 15.11 10.95 -3.42
CA ASP A 115 14.02 10.63 -4.32
C ASP A 115 12.66 10.61 -3.59
N THR A 116 11.60 10.76 -4.37
CA THR A 116 10.23 10.69 -3.85
C THR A 116 9.79 9.25 -3.66
N VAL A 117 9.31 8.93 -2.46
CA VAL A 117 8.77 7.63 -2.08
C VAL A 117 7.26 7.73 -1.98
N ALA A 118 6.53 6.88 -2.70
CA ALA A 118 5.07 6.84 -2.62
C ALA A 118 4.59 5.80 -1.60
N VAL A 119 3.64 6.19 -0.75
CA VAL A 119 2.90 5.28 0.13
C VAL A 119 1.42 5.36 -0.22
N THR A 120 0.84 4.21 -0.57
CA THR A 120 -0.56 4.05 -0.91
C THR A 120 -1.34 3.66 0.33
N ALA A 121 -2.37 4.44 0.67
CA ALA A 121 -3.27 4.13 1.77
C ALA A 121 -4.54 3.49 1.21
N ASP A 122 -4.69 2.20 1.44
CA ASP A 122 -5.82 1.41 0.95
C ASP A 122 -7.03 1.55 1.85
N GLU A 123 -8.20 1.65 1.24
CA GLU A 123 -9.47 1.51 1.96
C GLU A 123 -9.49 0.23 2.81
N LYS A 124 -9.79 0.35 4.10
CA LYS A 124 -9.90 -0.81 4.99
C LYS A 124 -11.34 -1.32 4.97
N VAL A 125 -11.53 -2.50 4.36
CA VAL A 125 -12.84 -3.12 4.19
C VAL A 125 -12.99 -4.33 5.11
N THR A 126 -13.97 -4.25 6.01
CA THR A 126 -14.39 -5.37 6.85
C THR A 126 -15.70 -5.92 6.31
N THR A 127 -15.78 -7.23 6.13
CA THR A 127 -17.04 -7.91 5.80
C THR A 127 -17.42 -8.87 6.91
N SER A 128 -18.67 -8.80 7.36
CA SER A 128 -19.29 -9.79 8.22
C SER A 128 -20.52 -10.39 7.54
N VAL A 129 -20.73 -11.68 7.78
CA VAL A 129 -21.90 -12.42 7.29
C VAL A 129 -22.58 -13.02 8.51
N LYS A 130 -23.84 -12.65 8.74
CA LYS A 130 -24.68 -13.21 9.80
C LYS A 130 -25.80 -14.03 9.17
N TYR A 131 -25.87 -15.31 9.48
CA TYR A 131 -27.00 -16.16 9.10
C TYR A 131 -28.17 -15.89 10.05
N GLU A 132 -29.36 -15.65 9.51
CA GLU A 132 -30.54 -15.31 10.32
C GLU A 132 -31.50 -16.50 10.44
N THR A 133 -31.85 -17.11 9.31
CA THR A 133 -32.70 -18.31 9.22
C THR A 133 -32.16 -19.22 8.11
N PRO A 134 -32.58 -20.49 8.02
CA PRO A 134 -32.18 -21.36 6.92
C PRO A 134 -32.42 -20.69 5.57
N GLY A 135 -31.33 -20.54 4.83
CA GLY A 135 -31.35 -19.84 3.56
C GLY A 135 -31.50 -18.32 3.68
N ARG A 136 -31.19 -17.63 4.76
CA ARG A 136 -31.06 -16.16 4.81
C ARG A 136 -29.75 -15.73 5.45
N ALA A 137 -29.09 -14.73 4.86
CA ALA A 137 -27.88 -14.15 5.42
C ALA A 137 -27.86 -12.63 5.24
N ARG A 138 -27.50 -11.93 6.31
CA ARG A 138 -27.17 -10.51 6.29
C ARG A 138 -25.68 -10.35 6.03
N ILE A 139 -25.34 -9.62 4.97
CA ILE A 139 -23.95 -9.31 4.63
C ILE A 139 -23.71 -7.83 4.95
N THR A 140 -22.86 -7.56 5.93
CA THR A 140 -22.47 -6.20 6.30
C THR A 140 -21.06 -5.94 5.78
N ILE A 141 -20.91 -4.90 4.97
CA ILE A 141 -19.61 -4.45 4.47
C ILE A 141 -19.36 -3.05 5.02
N GLN A 142 -18.39 -2.95 5.92
CA GLN A 142 -17.94 -1.69 6.48
C GLN A 142 -16.65 -1.28 5.76
N SER A 143 -16.69 -0.10 5.16
CA SER A 143 -15.53 0.58 4.60
C SER A 143 -15.04 1.62 5.60
N ARG A 144 -13.72 1.71 5.81
CA ARG A 144 -13.07 2.80 6.55
C ARG A 144 -12.13 3.54 5.62
N HIS A 145 -12.32 4.85 5.57
CA HIS A 145 -11.60 5.80 4.72
C HIS A 145 -11.57 7.18 5.41
N PRO A 146 -10.76 8.15 4.93
CA PRO A 146 -10.80 9.53 5.41
C PRO A 146 -12.21 10.12 5.42
N ALA A 147 -12.56 10.85 6.48
CA ALA A 147 -13.92 11.37 6.69
C ALA A 147 -14.37 12.38 5.62
N ASP A 148 -13.41 13.07 5.00
CA ASP A 148 -13.63 14.06 3.96
C ASP A 148 -13.85 13.43 2.57
N LEU A 149 -13.67 12.11 2.42
CA LEU A 149 -14.14 11.40 1.23
C LEU A 149 -15.65 11.17 1.33
N ASN A 150 -16.40 11.83 0.46
CA ASN A 150 -17.85 11.66 0.40
C ASN A 150 -18.23 10.33 -0.29
N TRP A 151 -18.28 9.27 0.51
CA TRP A 151 -18.79 7.96 0.11
C TRP A 151 -20.29 7.80 0.35
N GLY A 152 -20.99 8.78 0.92
CA GLY A 152 -22.43 8.70 1.19
C GLY A 152 -23.27 8.73 -0.10
N GLY A 153 -24.38 7.99 -0.12
CA GLY A 153 -25.35 8.01 -1.21
C GLY A 153 -24.85 7.40 -2.53
N LYS A 154 -23.70 6.73 -2.54
CA LYS A 154 -23.15 6.09 -3.74
C LYS A 154 -23.87 4.78 -4.00
N ARG A 155 -24.20 4.53 -5.27
CA ARG A 155 -24.96 3.35 -5.68
C ARG A 155 -24.15 2.08 -5.48
N VAL A 156 -24.80 1.08 -4.90
CA VAL A 156 -24.28 -0.26 -4.64
C VAL A 156 -25.09 -1.27 -5.43
N ARG A 157 -24.42 -2.24 -6.07
CA ARG A 157 -25.05 -3.41 -6.68
C ARG A 157 -24.48 -4.67 -6.04
N TRP A 158 -25.37 -5.58 -5.66
CA TRP A 158 -25.03 -6.85 -5.07
C TRP A 158 -25.22 -7.97 -6.08
N TYR A 159 -24.25 -8.88 -6.10
CA TYR A 159 -24.27 -10.06 -6.94
C TYR A 159 -24.06 -11.30 -6.09
N LEU A 160 -24.80 -12.36 -6.41
CA LEU A 160 -24.73 -13.66 -5.75
C LEU A 160 -24.62 -14.77 -6.79
N SER A 161 -23.87 -15.82 -6.47
CA SER A 161 -23.77 -17.05 -7.24
C SER A 161 -24.07 -18.23 -6.32
N PRO A 162 -25.02 -19.11 -6.66
CA PRO A 162 -25.11 -20.43 -6.03
C PRO A 162 -23.86 -21.24 -6.42
N GLY A 163 -23.18 -21.83 -5.45
CA GLY A 163 -21.96 -22.59 -5.67
C GLY A 163 -20.69 -21.74 -5.86
N SER A 164 -19.54 -22.41 -5.77
CA SER A 164 -18.21 -21.80 -5.92
C SER A 164 -17.78 -21.55 -7.37
N ARG A 165 -18.58 -21.96 -8.36
CA ARG A 165 -18.25 -21.85 -9.80
C ARG A 165 -19.37 -21.22 -10.65
N GLY A 166 -20.53 -20.92 -10.06
CA GLY A 166 -21.65 -20.33 -10.79
C GLY A 166 -21.38 -18.90 -11.27
N LYS A 167 -22.22 -18.44 -12.21
CA LYS A 167 -22.23 -17.04 -12.65
C LYS A 167 -22.77 -16.17 -11.51
N LEU A 168 -22.23 -14.97 -11.40
CA LEU A 168 -22.73 -13.95 -10.47
C LEU A 168 -23.98 -13.30 -11.09
N HIS A 169 -25.11 -13.40 -10.39
CA HIS A 169 -26.37 -12.76 -10.77
C HIS A 169 -26.59 -11.54 -9.90
N ARG A 170 -27.01 -10.42 -10.49
CA ARG A 170 -27.40 -9.24 -9.70
C ARG A 170 -28.65 -9.61 -8.91
N VAL A 171 -28.61 -9.44 -7.60
CA VAL A 171 -29.72 -9.79 -6.72
C VAL A 171 -30.33 -8.58 -6.02
N GLU A 172 -29.57 -7.51 -5.84
CA GLU A 172 -30.04 -6.33 -5.12
C GLU A 172 -29.27 -5.08 -5.54
N SER A 173 -29.85 -3.91 -5.28
CA SER A 173 -29.15 -2.64 -5.34
C SER A 173 -29.59 -1.71 -4.22
N GLY A 174 -28.66 -0.90 -3.73
CA GLY A 174 -28.92 0.09 -2.69
C GLY A 174 -27.98 1.27 -2.82
N HIS A 175 -27.81 1.99 -1.72
CA HIS A 175 -26.86 3.09 -1.62
C HIS A 175 -25.99 2.91 -0.38
N THR A 176 -24.75 3.38 -0.42
CA THR A 176 -23.91 3.53 0.77
C THR A 176 -24.56 4.55 1.70
N SER A 177 -24.51 4.25 2.99
CA SER A 177 -24.75 5.23 4.05
C SER A 177 -23.42 5.51 4.73
N THR A 178 -23.14 6.78 5.01
CA THR A 178 -22.09 7.14 5.96
C THR A 178 -22.74 7.03 7.34
N PRO A 179 -22.32 6.09 8.21
CA PRO A 179 -22.83 6.10 9.57
C PRO A 179 -22.46 7.45 10.19
N ARG A 180 -23.48 8.21 10.63
CA ARG A 180 -23.23 9.37 11.49
C ARG A 180 -22.54 8.87 12.76
N PRO A 181 -21.74 9.70 13.47
CA PRO A 181 -21.08 9.31 14.72
C PRO A 181 -22.02 8.68 15.78
N ALA A 182 -23.35 8.84 15.64
CA ALA A 182 -24.37 8.25 16.51
C ALA A 182 -25.35 7.27 15.80
N CYS A 183 -25.16 6.91 14.52
CA CYS A 183 -26.09 6.05 13.80
C CYS A 183 -25.50 4.65 13.55
N ARG A 184 -26.24 3.62 14.00
CA ARG A 184 -25.96 2.21 13.67
C ARG A 184 -25.77 2.04 12.15
N PRO A 185 -24.77 1.27 11.70
CA PRO A 185 -24.61 0.97 10.28
C PRO A 185 -25.87 0.33 9.71
N GLY A 186 -26.43 0.92 8.64
CA GLY A 186 -27.54 0.34 7.90
C GLY A 186 -27.06 -0.91 7.15
N GLY A 187 -27.45 -2.09 7.62
CA GLY A 187 -27.26 -3.33 6.87
C GLY A 187 -28.30 -3.43 5.75
N SER A 188 -27.90 -3.91 4.58
CA SER A 188 -28.86 -4.38 3.57
C SER A 188 -29.16 -5.85 3.83
N ASP A 189 -30.44 -6.20 3.91
CA ASP A 189 -30.89 -7.58 4.06
C ASP A 189 -30.81 -8.27 2.70
N SER A 190 -29.80 -9.12 2.52
CA SER A 190 -29.52 -9.77 1.25
C SER A 190 -30.24 -11.13 1.12
N PRO A 191 -30.42 -11.64 -0.12
CA PRO A 191 -31.39 -12.68 -0.41
C PRO A 191 -30.88 -14.08 -0.09
N ARG A 192 -31.80 -15.03 -0.25
CA ARG A 192 -31.70 -16.36 0.31
C ARG A 192 -30.54 -17.17 -0.26
N ALA A 193 -29.60 -17.62 0.59
CA ALA A 193 -28.48 -18.48 0.22
C ALA A 193 -28.49 -19.75 1.08
N SER A 194 -28.92 -20.88 0.52
CA SER A 194 -28.65 -22.21 1.08
C SER A 194 -27.38 -22.79 0.45
N GLY A 195 -26.51 -23.40 1.24
CA GLY A 195 -25.27 -24.03 0.77
C GLY A 195 -24.10 -23.07 0.48
N ARG A 196 -23.05 -23.58 -0.19
CA ARG A 196 -21.83 -22.80 -0.52
C ARG A 196 -22.18 -21.74 -1.56
N SER A 197 -22.15 -20.47 -1.19
CA SER A 197 -22.43 -19.35 -2.10
C SER A 197 -21.22 -18.41 -2.21
N ARG A 198 -21.11 -17.72 -3.35
CA ARG A 198 -20.17 -16.60 -3.53
C ARG A 198 -20.97 -15.33 -3.77
N TRP A 199 -20.50 -14.23 -3.21
CA TRP A 199 -21.09 -12.92 -3.42
C TRP A 199 -20.04 -11.93 -3.89
N ALA A 200 -20.48 -10.89 -4.57
CA ALA A 200 -19.65 -9.75 -4.96
C ALA A 200 -20.46 -8.47 -4.79
N ARG A 201 -19.78 -7.41 -4.35
CA ARG A 201 -20.35 -6.07 -4.29
C ARG A 201 -19.65 -5.21 -5.31
N TRP A 202 -20.43 -4.47 -6.09
CA TRP A 202 -19.90 -3.44 -6.96
C TRP A 202 -20.40 -2.08 -6.48
N ILE A 203 -19.45 -1.24 -6.08
CA ILE A 203 -19.68 0.17 -5.78
C ILE A 203 -19.12 0.95 -6.96
N LEU A 204 -19.91 1.84 -7.53
CA LEU A 204 -19.39 2.80 -8.49
C LEU A 204 -18.46 3.74 -7.72
N ARG A 205 -17.16 3.72 -8.04
CA ARG A 205 -16.20 4.67 -7.45
C ARG A 205 -16.71 6.11 -7.70
N PRO A 206 -16.52 7.04 -6.75
CA PRO A 206 -16.78 8.44 -7.01
C PRO A 206 -16.09 8.85 -8.31
N ARG A 207 -16.80 9.55 -9.20
CA ARG A 207 -16.21 10.13 -10.42
C ARG A 207 -15.30 11.32 -10.12
N ASP A 208 -15.35 11.77 -8.87
CA ASP A 208 -14.72 12.98 -8.36
C ASP A 208 -13.19 12.77 -8.22
N ARG A 209 -12.42 13.85 -8.13
CA ARG A 209 -10.94 13.82 -7.91
C ARG A 209 -10.54 12.90 -6.74
N ALA A 210 -11.45 12.63 -5.80
CA ALA A 210 -11.30 11.62 -4.75
C ALA A 210 -10.86 10.21 -5.21
N ALA A 211 -11.03 9.81 -6.48
CA ALA A 211 -10.68 8.48 -6.97
C ALA A 211 -9.19 8.11 -6.81
N GLY A 212 -8.30 9.09 -6.70
CA GLY A 212 -6.86 8.90 -6.46
C GLY A 212 -6.43 9.07 -4.99
N ALA A 213 -7.36 9.42 -4.09
CA ALA A 213 -7.03 9.72 -2.70
C ALA A 213 -6.63 8.50 -1.88
N THR A 214 -7.10 7.32 -2.27
CA THR A 214 -6.78 6.05 -1.63
C THR A 214 -6.45 5.02 -2.71
N GLY A 215 -5.62 4.04 -2.37
CA GLY A 215 -5.37 2.88 -3.22
C GLY A 215 -6.62 2.04 -3.44
N SER A 216 -6.46 0.97 -4.21
CA SER A 216 -7.52 -0.04 -4.30
C SER A 216 -7.53 -0.79 -2.98
N ALA A 217 -8.68 -0.96 -2.34
CA ALA A 217 -8.73 -1.74 -1.10
C ALA A 217 -7.97 -3.07 -1.28
N ALA A 218 -6.90 -3.32 -0.51
CA ALA A 218 -6.15 -4.59 -0.56
C ALA A 218 -7.05 -5.84 -0.41
N GLY A 219 -8.24 -5.66 0.20
CA GLY A 219 -9.24 -6.71 0.34
C GLY A 219 -10.15 -6.94 -0.88
N HIS A 220 -10.13 -6.04 -1.88
CA HIS A 220 -10.90 -6.19 -3.10
C HIS A 220 -10.16 -7.09 -4.07
N ALA A 221 -10.85 -8.14 -4.54
CA ALA A 221 -10.48 -8.76 -5.80
C ALA A 221 -10.45 -7.66 -6.89
N PRO A 222 -9.49 -7.68 -7.83
CA PRO A 222 -9.50 -6.75 -8.95
C PRO A 222 -10.90 -6.77 -9.56
N CYS A 223 -11.52 -5.59 -9.69
CA CYS A 223 -12.82 -5.47 -10.32
C CYS A 223 -12.72 -6.17 -11.68
N MET A 224 -13.49 -7.24 -11.87
CA MET A 224 -13.65 -7.83 -13.20
C MET A 224 -14.18 -6.71 -14.09
N ARG A 225 -13.29 -6.08 -14.86
CA ARG A 225 -13.72 -5.35 -16.04
C ARG A 225 -14.47 -6.37 -16.91
N GLU A 226 -15.50 -5.90 -17.60
CA GLU A 226 -16.32 -6.65 -18.55
C GLU A 226 -15.54 -7.68 -19.39
N PRO A 227 -16.21 -8.76 -19.83
CA PRO A 227 -15.59 -10.07 -19.99
C PRO A 227 -14.58 -10.13 -21.15
N ALA A 228 -13.32 -9.83 -20.84
CA ALA A 228 -12.19 -10.47 -21.49
C ALA A 228 -11.85 -11.72 -20.66
N ARG A 229 -12.12 -12.88 -21.26
CA ARG A 229 -11.86 -14.23 -20.72
C ARG A 229 -10.48 -14.33 -20.05
N ARG A 230 -10.38 -14.22 -18.73
CA ARG A 230 -9.21 -14.71 -17.95
C ARG A 230 -9.58 -14.98 -16.50
N ARG A 231 -8.98 -16.05 -15.96
CA ARG A 231 -9.29 -16.68 -14.67
C ARG A 231 -8.59 -15.95 -13.51
N SER A 232 -9.27 -15.95 -12.34
CA SER A 232 -8.79 -15.60 -10.98
C SER A 232 -8.75 -14.09 -10.64
N ALA A 233 -8.95 -13.62 -9.40
CA ALA A 233 -9.08 -14.26 -8.09
C ALA A 233 -10.30 -13.69 -7.34
N ILE A 234 -11.21 -14.56 -6.87
CA ILE A 234 -12.36 -14.20 -6.04
C ILE A 234 -12.02 -14.62 -4.61
N ARG A 235 -12.17 -13.70 -3.65
CA ARG A 235 -12.10 -14.05 -2.24
C ARG A 235 -13.30 -14.93 -1.92
N THR A 236 -13.06 -16.23 -1.86
CA THR A 236 -14.09 -17.21 -1.50
C THR A 236 -14.13 -17.23 0.02
N ALA A 237 -15.13 -16.61 0.63
CA ALA A 237 -15.43 -16.91 2.02
C ALA A 237 -15.83 -18.39 2.08
N ARG A 238 -14.92 -19.27 2.55
CA ARG A 238 -15.26 -20.66 2.85
C ARG A 238 -16.10 -20.63 4.12
N ALA A 239 -17.41 -20.79 3.97
CA ALA A 239 -18.23 -21.28 5.07
C ALA A 239 -17.88 -22.76 5.27
N SER A 240 -17.06 -23.06 6.27
CA SER A 240 -17.02 -24.40 6.85
C SER A 240 -18.15 -24.50 7.85
N SER A 241 -19.28 -25.07 7.42
CA SER A 241 -20.29 -25.58 8.33
C SER A 241 -19.72 -26.83 9.00
N ALA A 242 -19.00 -26.67 10.11
CA ALA A 242 -18.66 -27.75 11.03
C ALA A 242 -19.84 -27.96 12.00
N LEU A 243 -20.99 -28.29 11.44
CA LEU A 243 -22.11 -28.89 12.16
C LEU A 243 -22.66 -29.95 11.22
N GLY A 244 -22.19 -31.18 11.41
CA GLY A 244 -22.78 -32.36 10.80
C GLY A 244 -24.18 -32.55 11.35
N VAL A 245 -25.17 -32.00 10.66
CA VAL A 245 -26.57 -32.38 10.84
C VAL A 245 -26.94 -33.19 9.60
N THR A 246 -26.90 -34.51 9.75
CA THR A 246 -27.52 -35.46 8.83
C THR A 246 -29.02 -35.22 8.86
N TRP A 247 -29.57 -34.76 7.74
CA TRP A 247 -31.01 -34.69 7.54
C TRP A 247 -31.55 -36.10 7.28
N PRO A 248 -32.64 -36.54 7.94
CA PRO A 248 -33.32 -37.75 7.54
C PRO A 248 -33.91 -37.55 6.14
N THR A 249 -33.57 -38.45 5.22
CA THR A 249 -34.30 -38.63 3.96
C THR A 249 -35.73 -39.06 4.30
N GLU A 250 -36.65 -38.10 4.30
CA GLU A 250 -38.07 -38.38 4.36
C GLU A 250 -38.48 -39.04 3.05
N ARG A 251 -38.85 -40.31 3.21
CA ARG A 251 -39.21 -41.26 2.17
C ARG A 251 -40.57 -40.82 1.62
N ALA A 252 -40.63 -40.53 0.32
CA ALA A 252 -41.91 -40.35 -0.38
C ALA A 252 -42.71 -41.65 -0.28
N SER A 253 -43.68 -41.70 0.64
CA SER A 253 -44.65 -42.78 0.72
C SER A 253 -45.77 -42.53 -0.30
N ASN A 254 -45.68 -43.28 -1.38
CA ASN A 254 -46.74 -44.09 -1.95
C ASN A 254 -48.15 -43.48 -2.09
N ARG A 255 -48.52 -43.31 -3.37
CA ARG A 255 -49.91 -43.44 -3.83
C ARG A 255 -50.47 -44.79 -3.40
N SER A 256 -51.76 -44.85 -3.07
CA SER A 256 -52.60 -45.98 -3.43
C SER A 256 -54.02 -45.53 -3.76
N PRO A 257 -54.72 -46.30 -4.62
CA PRO A 257 -55.95 -45.91 -5.30
C PRO A 257 -57.21 -46.30 -4.48
N TRP A 258 -58.36 -46.00 -5.09
CA TRP A 258 -59.77 -46.22 -4.72
C TRP A 258 -60.46 -44.93 -4.29
#